data_AF-A0AAU7ZAZ1-F1
#
_entry.id   AF-A0AAU7ZAZ1-F1
#
_cell.length_a   1.000
_cell.length_b   1.000
_cell.length_c   1.000
_cell.angle_alpha   90.00
_cell.angle_beta   90.00
_cell.angle_gamma   90.00
#
_symmetry.space_group_name_H-M   'P 1'
#
loop_
_entity.id
_entity.type
_entity.pdbx_description
1 polymer ?
#
loop_
_entity_poly.entity_id
_entity_poly.type
_entity_poly.pdbx_seq_one_letter_code
_entity_poly.pdbx_strand_id
1 'polypeptide(L)'
;MRSTTLRPALLALCLSVLTLQLPAQTFTLPPITFTGAPAFSQADLLKVSGLQPGAAATQADVQAAAQHLSDTGLFSDISFESNATGLVYDLKPMPPENLLPATFTNFVWWSPSELTSALTARVPLYIGVVPTTGNLQDNITSALKAMVAEKGVTANVVALAVSSQPGATPTAIAFAIQSPEIRVHKLTVVHASPAMQPRLDTVIKDQTNQPFDTNTTRTTITKALTSAYHDAGYLDMAVLNLSQTPPQATPSVIDLDFTATLSEGQPYQLFQLTWPGSEVISTADFNKQAKMKPGDMASEAALRQSLSIIAGAYFAKGFQDAKVQAPATFDHLSHHVSYTIIVDPGPQYHIHSVKALGLSTEQQKQFDSAWHMNPGDFYDTTYLTGFLHNNSALQSLAGYSATYNAVADPNTHLVDLTITFAKGGILN
;
A
#
# COMPACT_ATOMS: atom_id res chain seq x y z
N MET A 1 37.62 40.52 74.82
CA MET A 1 37.55 41.98 75.08
C MET A 1 36.67 42.61 74.00
N ARG A 2 35.84 43.57 74.43
CA ARG A 2 34.97 44.55 73.70
C ARG A 2 35.56 45.03 72.34
N SER A 3 34.84 45.50 71.31
CA SER A 3 33.43 45.88 71.07
C SER A 3 33.20 46.27 69.58
N THR A 4 31.91 46.42 69.21
CA THR A 4 31.28 47.45 68.31
C THR A 4 31.43 47.44 66.77
N THR A 5 30.33 47.03 66.12
CA THR A 5 29.48 47.73 65.10
C THR A 5 30.08 48.59 63.98
N LEU A 6 29.69 48.32 62.71
CA LEU A 6 28.89 49.21 61.83
C LEU A 6 28.42 48.49 60.54
N ARG A 7 27.17 48.69 60.11
CA ARG A 7 26.64 48.38 58.76
C ARG A 7 26.96 49.53 57.80
N PRO A 8 26.96 49.29 56.47
CA PRO A 8 25.91 49.91 55.65
C PRO A 8 25.36 49.02 54.52
N ALA A 9 24.14 49.36 54.09
CA ALA A 9 23.43 48.88 52.92
C ALA A 9 23.64 49.85 51.73
N LEU A 10 23.52 49.36 50.49
CA LEU A 10 23.15 50.05 49.21
C LEU A 10 23.59 49.11 48.05
N LEU A 11 22.99 49.02 46.87
CA LEU A 11 21.70 49.35 46.27
C LEU A 11 21.70 48.59 44.92
N ALA A 12 20.66 47.84 44.59
CA ALA A 12 20.55 47.16 43.29
C ALA A 12 20.05 48.14 42.22
N LEU A 13 20.79 48.29 41.11
CA LEU A 13 20.38 49.07 39.94
C LEU A 13 19.82 48.11 38.89
N CYS A 14 18.49 47.96 38.86
CA CYS A 14 17.78 47.33 37.74
C CYS A 14 17.75 48.31 36.56
N LEU A 15 18.40 47.95 35.45
CA LEU A 15 18.22 48.62 34.16
C LEU A 15 16.93 48.08 33.52
N SER A 16 15.84 48.84 33.63
CA SER A 16 14.64 48.65 32.82
C SER A 16 14.83 49.28 31.44
N VAL A 17 15.09 48.45 30.43
CA VAL A 17 15.01 48.88 29.02
C VAL A 17 13.53 48.99 28.65
N LEU A 18 13.03 50.22 28.61
CA LEU A 18 11.70 50.53 28.10
C LEU A 18 11.76 50.47 26.56
N THR A 19 11.30 49.38 25.96
CA THR A 19 11.08 49.33 24.51
C THR A 19 9.84 50.15 24.17
N LEU A 20 10.02 51.37 23.66
CA LEU A 20 8.94 52.13 23.04
C LEU A 20 8.48 51.39 21.77
N GLN A 21 7.31 50.74 21.84
CA GLN A 21 6.59 50.30 20.64
C GLN A 21 5.93 51.52 20.01
N LEU A 22 6.48 52.01 18.91
CA LEU A 22 5.79 52.97 18.04
C LEU A 22 4.52 52.30 17.47
N PRO A 23 3.37 52.99 17.41
CA PRO A 23 2.18 52.46 16.74
C PRO A 23 2.48 52.22 15.26
N ALA A 24 2.19 51.01 14.76
CA ALA A 24 2.35 50.67 13.37
C ALA A 24 1.49 51.60 12.49
N GLN A 25 2.09 52.18 11.44
CA GLN A 25 1.32 52.97 10.47
C GLN A 25 0.32 52.06 9.76
N THR A 26 -0.96 52.37 9.91
CA THR A 26 -2.06 51.72 9.22
C THR A 26 -2.39 52.47 7.94
N PHE A 27 -2.69 51.73 6.88
CA PHE A 27 -3.16 52.26 5.60
C PHE A 27 -4.34 51.43 5.09
N THR A 28 -5.13 52.02 4.22
CA THR A 28 -6.23 51.31 3.56
C THR A 28 -5.69 50.40 2.48
N LEU A 29 -6.03 49.11 2.53
CA LEU A 29 -5.59 48.15 1.53
C LEU A 29 -6.13 48.53 0.14
N PRO A 30 -5.27 48.71 -0.87
CA PRO A 30 -5.70 48.92 -2.24
C PRO A 30 -6.30 47.62 -2.82
N PRO A 31 -6.78 47.63 -4.08
CA PRO A 31 -7.11 46.38 -4.77
C PRO A 31 -5.94 45.38 -4.70
N ILE A 32 -6.25 44.12 -4.42
CA ILE A 32 -5.26 43.05 -4.27
C ILE A 32 -5.40 42.12 -5.47
N THR A 33 -4.29 41.74 -6.09
CA THR A 33 -4.27 40.80 -7.22
C THR A 33 -3.18 39.76 -7.03
N PHE A 34 -3.50 38.49 -7.28
CA PHE A 34 -2.54 37.40 -7.27
C PHE A 34 -2.21 36.97 -8.70
N THR A 35 -0.93 36.71 -8.99
CA THR A 35 -0.43 36.29 -10.31
C THR A 35 0.43 35.03 -10.17
N GLY A 36 0.75 34.37 -11.29
CA GLY A 36 1.62 33.17 -11.28
C GLY A 36 0.96 31.85 -10.87
N ALA A 37 -0.24 31.87 -10.27
CA ALA A 37 -0.94 30.67 -9.82
C ALA A 37 -2.36 30.49 -10.42
N PRO A 38 -2.49 30.22 -11.74
CA PRO A 38 -3.78 30.15 -12.43
C PRO A 38 -4.68 28.98 -12.00
N ALA A 39 -4.13 27.99 -11.29
CA ALA A 39 -4.89 26.85 -10.77
C ALA A 39 -5.79 27.22 -9.59
N PHE A 40 -5.58 28.38 -8.96
CA PHE A 40 -6.31 28.81 -7.78
C PHE A 40 -7.15 30.06 -8.06
N SER A 41 -8.32 30.14 -7.42
CA SER A 41 -9.19 31.31 -7.55
C SER A 41 -8.63 32.48 -6.75
N GLN A 42 -8.83 33.72 -7.25
CA GLN A 42 -8.46 34.94 -6.50
C GLN A 42 -9.16 34.99 -5.13
N ALA A 43 -10.40 34.48 -5.04
CA ALA A 43 -11.17 34.46 -3.82
C ALA A 43 -10.56 33.53 -2.76
N ASP A 44 -10.08 32.35 -3.15
CA ASP A 44 -9.42 31.43 -2.23
C ASP A 44 -8.06 31.95 -1.79
N LEU A 45 -7.27 32.51 -2.71
CA LEU A 45 -5.98 33.14 -2.39
C LEU A 45 -6.18 34.29 -1.42
N LEU A 46 -7.19 35.14 -1.64
CA LEU A 46 -7.54 36.22 -0.72
C LEU A 46 -7.96 35.68 0.65
N LYS A 47 -8.80 34.65 0.68
CA LYS A 47 -9.26 34.01 1.93
C LYS A 47 -8.10 33.44 2.75
N VAL A 48 -7.14 32.78 2.12
CA VAL A 48 -5.94 32.23 2.81
C VAL A 48 -4.98 33.34 3.24
N SER A 49 -4.82 34.38 2.41
CA SER A 49 -3.96 35.52 2.74
C SER A 49 -4.41 36.25 4.01
N GLY A 50 -5.72 36.22 4.33
CA GLY A 50 -6.31 36.94 5.45
C GLY A 50 -6.50 38.44 5.17
N LEU A 51 -6.16 38.92 3.98
CA LEU A 51 -6.34 40.32 3.60
C LEU A 51 -7.78 40.62 3.17
N GLN A 52 -8.21 41.85 3.43
CA GLN A 52 -9.51 42.36 3.02
C GLN A 52 -9.33 43.70 2.30
N PRO A 53 -9.58 43.78 0.98
CA PRO A 53 -9.47 45.03 0.24
C PRO A 53 -10.34 46.13 0.86
N GLY A 54 -9.79 47.35 0.98
CA GLY A 54 -10.48 48.48 1.61
C GLY A 54 -10.46 48.50 3.14
N ALA A 55 -9.96 47.45 3.81
CA ALA A 55 -9.76 47.46 5.26
C ALA A 55 -8.45 48.18 5.63
N ALA A 56 -8.35 48.67 6.86
CA ALA A 56 -7.10 49.18 7.40
C ALA A 56 -6.15 48.02 7.72
N ALA A 57 -4.91 48.08 7.25
CA ALA A 57 -3.88 47.10 7.50
C ALA A 57 -2.51 47.77 7.68
N THR A 58 -1.54 47.00 8.16
CA THR A 58 -0.15 47.40 8.34
C THR A 58 0.75 46.68 7.33
N GLN A 59 2.00 47.13 7.21
CA GLN A 59 2.99 46.40 6.42
C GLN A 59 3.23 44.98 6.94
N ALA A 60 3.10 44.78 8.25
CA ALA A 60 3.22 43.46 8.87
C ALA A 60 2.09 42.52 8.43
N ASP A 61 0.87 43.04 8.24
CA ASP A 61 -0.27 42.25 7.75
C ASP A 61 -0.07 41.81 6.28
N VAL A 62 0.51 42.68 5.44
CA VAL A 62 0.91 42.34 4.06
C VAL A 62 1.97 41.24 4.07
N GLN A 63 2.98 41.33 4.94
CA GLN A 63 3.99 40.27 5.04
C GLN A 63 3.41 38.97 5.61
N ALA A 64 2.53 39.05 6.61
CA ALA A 64 1.84 37.89 7.19
C ALA A 64 0.97 37.18 6.15
N ALA A 65 0.34 37.92 5.24
CA ALA A 65 -0.42 37.35 4.13
C ALA A 65 0.45 36.52 3.17
N ALA A 66 1.65 37.01 2.85
CA ALA A 66 2.64 36.23 2.09
C ALA A 66 3.04 34.96 2.87
N GLN A 67 3.27 35.09 4.17
CA GLN A 67 3.62 33.96 5.04
C GLN A 67 2.49 32.92 5.10
N HIS A 68 1.23 33.32 5.27
CA HIS A 68 0.09 32.40 5.29
C HIS A 68 -0.03 31.59 4.00
N LEU A 69 0.19 32.23 2.85
CA LEU A 69 0.24 31.56 1.56
C LEU A 69 1.43 30.60 1.47
N SER A 70 2.61 31.02 1.92
CA SER A 70 3.80 30.16 1.99
C SER A 70 3.59 28.95 2.90
N ASP A 71 2.94 29.13 4.05
CA ASP A 71 2.68 28.09 5.04
C ASP A 71 1.80 26.98 4.49
N THR A 72 1.02 27.23 3.43
CA THR A 72 0.26 26.16 2.76
C THR A 72 1.17 25.11 2.13
N GLY A 73 2.41 25.47 1.77
CA GLY A 73 3.33 24.62 1.01
C GLY A 73 3.00 24.50 -0.48
N LEU A 74 2.01 25.23 -0.99
CA LEU A 74 1.62 25.20 -2.41
C LEU A 74 2.48 26.09 -3.31
N PHE A 75 3.31 26.96 -2.71
CA PHE A 75 4.14 27.92 -3.42
C PHE A 75 5.60 27.76 -3.01
N SER A 76 6.50 27.77 -3.99
CA SER A 76 7.94 27.69 -3.77
C SER A 76 8.57 29.06 -3.52
N ASP A 77 7.93 30.11 -4.01
CA ASP A 77 8.34 31.50 -3.84
C ASP A 77 7.12 32.43 -3.89
N ILE A 78 7.15 33.49 -3.08
CA ILE A 78 6.11 34.51 -3.02
C ILE A 78 6.77 35.87 -2.91
N SER A 79 6.47 36.76 -3.85
CA SER A 79 6.88 38.15 -3.80
C SER A 79 5.67 39.07 -3.90
N PHE A 80 5.79 40.29 -3.42
CA PHE A 80 4.73 41.27 -3.52
C PHE A 80 5.27 42.67 -3.75
N GLU A 81 4.52 43.46 -4.51
CA GLU A 81 4.84 44.85 -4.81
C GLU A 81 3.58 45.72 -4.78
N SER A 82 3.75 46.97 -4.35
CA SER A 82 2.69 47.97 -4.43
C SER A 82 2.95 48.85 -5.64
N ASN A 83 1.99 48.93 -6.56
CA ASN A 83 2.08 49.70 -7.79
C ASN A 83 0.82 50.59 -7.98
N ALA A 84 0.75 51.31 -9.10
CA ALA A 84 -0.37 52.23 -9.38
C ALA A 84 -1.75 51.55 -9.46
N THR A 85 -1.80 50.25 -9.69
CA THR A 85 -3.05 49.46 -9.79
C THR A 85 -3.45 48.79 -8.49
N GLY A 86 -2.54 48.68 -7.52
CA GLY A 86 -2.79 48.14 -6.20
C GLY A 86 -1.64 47.29 -5.67
N LEU A 87 -1.97 46.35 -4.78
CA LEU A 87 -1.02 45.41 -4.19
C LEU A 87 -1.03 44.09 -4.98
N VAL A 88 0.08 43.77 -5.63
CA VAL A 88 0.21 42.58 -6.48
C VAL A 88 1.10 41.55 -5.77
N TYR A 89 0.61 40.33 -5.64
CA TYR A 89 1.39 39.17 -5.23
C TYR A 89 1.74 38.33 -6.46
N ASP A 90 3.02 38.04 -6.65
CA ASP A 90 3.49 37.06 -7.63
C ASP A 90 3.80 35.75 -6.91
N LEU A 91 3.11 34.69 -7.33
CA LEU A 91 3.13 33.38 -6.68
C LEU A 91 3.78 32.37 -7.63
N LYS A 92 4.88 31.78 -7.20
CA LYS A 92 5.52 30.68 -7.93
C LYS A 92 4.99 29.34 -7.39
N PRO A 93 4.27 28.53 -8.19
CA PRO A 93 3.77 27.25 -7.73
C PRO A 93 4.88 26.30 -7.25
N MET A 94 4.52 25.39 -6.35
CA MET A 94 5.39 24.29 -5.94
C MET A 94 5.65 23.32 -7.12
N PRO A 95 6.89 22.83 -7.31
CA PRO A 95 7.17 21.83 -8.33
C PRO A 95 6.32 20.55 -8.16
N PRO A 96 5.86 19.91 -9.26
CA PRO A 96 4.98 18.74 -9.21
C PRO A 96 5.53 17.56 -8.39
N GLU A 97 6.84 17.37 -8.35
CA GLU A 97 7.49 16.32 -7.55
C GLU A 97 7.27 16.45 -6.04
N ASN A 98 6.92 17.64 -5.56
CA ASN A 98 6.59 17.91 -4.16
C ASN A 98 5.07 18.05 -3.93
N LEU A 99 4.26 17.79 -4.96
CA LEU A 99 2.80 17.80 -4.92
C LEU A 99 2.26 16.40 -5.19
N LEU A 100 1.78 15.74 -4.15
CA LEU A 100 1.29 14.36 -4.24
C LEU A 100 -0.24 14.32 -4.33
N PRO A 101 -0.83 13.39 -5.08
CA PRO A 101 -2.28 13.21 -5.12
C PRO A 101 -2.82 12.81 -3.74
N ALA A 102 -3.96 13.39 -3.37
CA ALA A 102 -4.71 12.99 -2.19
C ALA A 102 -5.53 11.72 -2.48
N THR A 103 -5.49 10.75 -1.57
CA THR A 103 -6.38 9.58 -1.61
C THR A 103 -7.12 9.42 -0.28
N PHE A 104 -8.27 8.76 -0.31
CA PHE A 104 -9.16 8.62 0.84
C PHE A 104 -9.50 7.15 1.03
N THR A 105 -9.14 6.57 2.17
CA THR A 105 -9.19 5.12 2.34
C THR A 105 -10.48 4.63 2.95
N ASN A 106 -11.06 5.29 3.96
CA ASN A 106 -12.17 4.72 4.74
C ASN A 106 -13.27 5.73 5.11
N PHE A 107 -13.54 6.72 4.26
CA PHE A 107 -14.63 7.67 4.46
C PHE A 107 -15.96 7.13 3.92
N VAL A 108 -16.76 6.51 4.79
CA VAL A 108 -17.90 5.64 4.41
C VAL A 108 -19.22 6.35 4.11
N TRP A 109 -19.35 7.64 4.41
CA TRP A 109 -20.61 8.39 4.23
C TRP A 109 -20.75 9.12 2.91
N TRP A 110 -19.70 9.14 2.09
CA TRP A 110 -19.65 9.89 0.85
C TRP A 110 -19.12 9.01 -0.26
N SER A 111 -19.63 9.20 -1.47
CA SER A 111 -18.89 8.75 -2.66
C SER A 111 -17.58 9.54 -2.81
N PRO A 112 -16.60 9.04 -3.57
CA PRO A 112 -15.35 9.77 -3.81
C PRO A 112 -15.56 11.19 -4.37
N SER A 113 -16.54 11.36 -5.25
CA SER A 113 -16.86 12.66 -5.85
C SER A 113 -17.53 13.64 -4.87
N GLU A 114 -18.41 13.15 -4.00
CA GLU A 114 -19.06 13.96 -2.97
C GLU A 114 -18.06 14.38 -1.89
N LEU A 115 -17.17 13.46 -1.48
CA LEU A 115 -16.11 13.75 -0.51
C LEU A 115 -15.18 14.85 -1.02
N THR A 116 -14.72 14.70 -2.28
CA THR A 116 -13.84 15.69 -2.91
C THR A 116 -14.51 17.05 -2.99
N SER A 117 -15.76 17.10 -3.46
CA SER A 117 -16.53 18.35 -3.58
C SER A 117 -16.75 19.02 -2.23
N ALA A 118 -17.10 18.25 -1.21
CA ALA A 118 -17.31 18.75 0.15
C ALA A 118 -16.00 19.25 0.78
N LEU A 119 -14.87 18.61 0.48
CA LEU A 119 -13.56 19.02 0.98
C LEU A 119 -13.07 20.30 0.30
N THR A 120 -13.19 20.43 -1.03
CA THR A 120 -12.84 21.64 -1.77
C THR A 120 -13.65 22.86 -1.31
N ALA A 121 -14.93 22.67 -0.94
CA ALA A 121 -15.74 23.75 -0.37
C ALA A 121 -15.25 24.24 1.01
N ARG A 122 -14.55 23.39 1.77
CA ARG A 122 -14.11 23.66 3.16
C ARG A 122 -12.66 24.06 3.28
N VAL A 123 -11.80 23.58 2.39
CA VAL A 123 -10.36 23.80 2.40
C VAL A 123 -9.99 24.68 1.20
N PRO A 124 -9.80 25.98 1.40
CA PRO A 124 -9.33 26.87 0.34
C PRO A 124 -8.04 26.34 -0.29
N LEU A 125 -7.90 26.53 -1.60
CA LEU A 125 -6.75 26.09 -2.41
C LEU A 125 -6.58 24.56 -2.55
N TYR A 126 -7.42 23.73 -1.94
CA TYR A 126 -7.37 22.29 -2.16
C TYR A 126 -8.01 21.90 -3.51
N ILE A 127 -7.18 21.38 -4.41
CA ILE A 127 -7.56 20.98 -5.78
C ILE A 127 -7.27 19.50 -6.08
N GLY A 128 -7.14 18.65 -5.05
CA GLY A 128 -6.87 17.21 -5.21
C GLY A 128 -5.41 16.81 -5.03
N VAL A 129 -4.49 17.77 -4.89
CA VAL A 129 -3.07 17.54 -4.56
C VAL A 129 -2.72 18.11 -3.19
N VAL A 130 -1.69 17.55 -2.58
CA VAL A 130 -1.21 17.89 -1.24
C VAL A 130 0.31 18.09 -1.32
N PRO A 131 0.84 19.21 -0.83
CA PRO A 131 2.28 19.40 -0.73
C PRO A 131 2.88 18.51 0.35
N THR A 132 4.13 18.10 0.16
CA THR A 132 4.88 17.30 1.15
C THR A 132 5.31 18.10 2.39
N THR A 133 5.10 19.41 2.38
CA THR A 133 5.45 20.36 3.45
C THR A 133 4.34 21.38 3.63
N GLY A 134 4.34 22.09 4.76
CA GLY A 134 3.35 23.11 5.07
C GLY A 134 2.13 22.55 5.80
N ASN A 135 1.12 23.40 5.98
CA ASN A 135 -0.05 23.15 6.81
C ASN A 135 -1.26 22.64 6.03
N LEU A 136 -1.20 22.50 4.70
CA LEU A 136 -2.38 22.09 3.92
C LEU A 136 -2.86 20.69 4.32
N GLN A 137 -1.94 19.77 4.62
CA GLN A 137 -2.26 18.44 5.12
C GLN A 137 -3.03 18.49 6.45
N ASP A 138 -2.65 19.38 7.36
CA ASP A 138 -3.32 19.59 8.65
C ASP A 138 -4.71 20.24 8.47
N ASN A 139 -4.82 21.18 7.52
CA ASN A 139 -6.09 21.81 7.16
C ASN A 139 -7.07 20.78 6.57
N ILE A 140 -6.59 19.91 5.67
CA ILE A 140 -7.39 18.81 5.12
C ILE A 140 -7.82 17.85 6.24
N THR A 141 -6.88 17.43 7.10
CA THR A 141 -7.16 16.55 8.22
C THR A 141 -8.21 17.15 9.16
N SER A 142 -8.11 18.44 9.46
CA SER A 142 -9.06 19.16 10.32
C SER A 142 -10.44 19.27 9.67
N ALA A 143 -10.51 19.55 8.36
CA ALA A 143 -11.76 19.60 7.63
C ALA A 143 -12.45 18.22 7.58
N LEU A 144 -11.70 17.15 7.33
CA LEU A 144 -12.20 15.78 7.34
C LEU A 144 -12.73 15.39 8.74
N LYS A 145 -12.00 15.74 9.81
CA LYS A 145 -12.47 15.56 11.20
C LYS A 145 -13.81 16.26 11.44
N ALA A 146 -13.94 17.52 11.01
CA ALA A 146 -15.19 18.27 11.12
C ALA A 146 -16.34 17.65 10.31
N MET A 147 -16.06 17.19 9.08
CA MET A 147 -17.05 16.52 8.23
C MET A 147 -17.56 15.22 8.85
N VAL A 148 -16.68 14.44 9.48
CA VAL A 148 -17.06 13.20 10.19
C VAL A 148 -17.82 13.52 11.49
N ALA A 149 -17.45 14.59 12.20
CA ALA A 149 -18.17 15.06 13.37
C ALA A 149 -19.63 15.46 13.07
N GLU A 150 -19.92 15.99 11.88
CA GLU A 150 -21.29 16.26 11.41
C GLU A 150 -22.12 14.99 11.22
N LYS A 151 -21.48 13.82 11.10
CA LYS A 151 -22.15 12.51 11.11
C LYS A 151 -22.32 11.94 12.52
N GLY A 152 -22.01 12.73 13.56
CA GLY A 152 -22.12 12.34 14.96
C GLY A 152 -20.93 11.50 15.46
N VAL A 153 -19.81 11.48 14.73
CA VAL A 153 -18.64 10.67 15.06
C VAL A 153 -17.43 11.55 15.36
N THR A 154 -16.88 11.42 16.56
CA THR A 154 -15.57 12.01 16.88
C THR A 154 -14.47 11.11 16.34
N ALA A 155 -13.82 11.55 15.25
CA ALA A 155 -12.77 10.78 14.59
C ALA A 155 -11.38 11.39 14.75
N ASN A 156 -10.37 10.53 14.90
CA ASN A 156 -8.99 10.87 14.64
C ASN A 156 -8.63 10.52 13.20
N VAL A 157 -8.55 11.53 12.34
CA VAL A 157 -8.03 11.41 10.97
C VAL A 157 -6.51 11.60 10.96
N VAL A 158 -5.83 10.77 10.18
CA VAL A 158 -4.40 10.84 9.91
C VAL A 158 -4.14 10.94 8.41
N ALA A 159 -2.96 11.42 8.06
CA ALA A 159 -2.47 11.50 6.69
C ALA A 159 -1.15 10.72 6.60
N LEU A 160 -1.10 9.77 5.67
CA LEU A 160 -0.03 8.80 5.54
C LEU A 160 0.57 8.87 4.14
N ALA A 161 1.90 8.93 4.07
CA ALA A 161 2.62 8.83 2.80
C ALA A 161 2.54 7.41 2.25
N VAL A 162 2.04 7.26 1.02
CA VAL A 162 1.89 5.96 0.33
C VAL A 162 3.05 5.76 -0.61
N SER A 163 3.73 4.61 -0.53
CA SER A 163 4.83 4.21 -1.40
C SER A 163 4.61 2.78 -1.89
N SER A 164 5.22 2.42 -3.03
CA SER A 164 5.11 1.08 -3.61
C SER A 164 5.79 0.01 -2.75
N GLN A 165 6.85 0.38 -2.03
CA GLN A 165 7.63 -0.46 -1.15
C GLN A 165 8.19 0.35 0.03
N PRO A 166 8.47 -0.29 1.18
CA PRO A 166 9.10 0.37 2.32
C PRO A 166 10.40 1.10 1.92
N GLY A 167 10.48 2.40 2.23
CA GLY A 167 11.64 3.23 1.93
C GLY A 167 11.67 3.85 0.53
N ALA A 168 10.71 3.54 -0.36
CA ALA A 168 10.58 4.21 -1.64
C ALA A 168 9.97 5.61 -1.50
N THR A 169 10.21 6.48 -2.50
CA THR A 169 9.62 7.81 -2.55
C THR A 169 8.08 7.72 -2.55
N PRO A 170 7.38 8.48 -1.69
CA PRO A 170 5.93 8.49 -1.68
C PRO A 170 5.34 8.95 -3.02
N THR A 171 4.25 8.31 -3.43
CA THR A 171 3.51 8.60 -4.67
C THR A 171 2.13 9.19 -4.41
N ALA A 172 1.66 9.20 -3.16
CA ALA A 172 0.38 9.78 -2.75
C ALA A 172 0.37 10.09 -1.25
N ILE A 173 -0.58 10.94 -0.81
CA ILE A 173 -0.94 11.13 0.59
C ILE A 173 -2.32 10.54 0.83
N ALA A 174 -2.41 9.46 1.60
CA ALA A 174 -3.66 8.83 1.98
C ALA A 174 -4.20 9.39 3.29
N PHE A 175 -5.43 9.90 3.27
CA PHE A 175 -6.17 10.29 4.46
C PHE A 175 -7.05 9.13 4.93
N ALA A 176 -7.01 8.86 6.23
CA ALA A 176 -7.73 7.76 6.85
C ALA A 176 -8.22 8.14 8.25
N ILE A 177 -9.40 7.65 8.62
CA ILE A 177 -9.87 7.62 10.01
C ILE A 177 -9.09 6.50 10.72
N GLN A 178 -8.23 6.86 11.68
CA GLN A 178 -7.48 5.93 12.52
C GLN A 178 -8.31 5.44 13.72
N SER A 179 -9.19 6.28 14.24
CA SER A 179 -10.10 5.95 15.33
C SER A 179 -11.39 6.76 15.19
N PRO A 180 -12.59 6.19 15.41
CA PRO A 180 -12.85 4.77 15.67
C PRO A 180 -12.47 3.87 14.49
N GLU A 181 -12.23 2.58 14.75
CA GLU A 181 -11.91 1.62 13.69
C GLU A 181 -13.13 1.40 12.79
N ILE A 182 -12.90 1.23 11.49
CA ILE A 182 -13.93 0.95 10.49
C ILE A 182 -13.68 -0.44 9.95
N ARG A 183 -14.67 -1.33 10.04
CA ARG A 183 -14.47 -2.75 9.69
C ARG A 183 -15.68 -3.34 8.97
N VAL A 184 -15.42 -4.46 8.29
CA VAL A 184 -16.45 -5.37 7.80
C VAL A 184 -17.03 -6.11 9.00
N HIS A 185 -18.20 -5.70 9.48
CA HIS A 185 -18.83 -6.31 10.65
C HIS A 185 -19.51 -7.64 10.31
N LYS A 186 -20.15 -7.70 9.14
CA LYS A 186 -20.82 -8.91 8.67
C LYS A 186 -20.76 -9.03 7.16
N LEU A 187 -20.51 -10.24 6.67
CA LEU A 187 -20.71 -10.59 5.27
C LEU A 187 -21.85 -11.61 5.16
N THR A 188 -22.88 -11.25 4.40
CA THR A 188 -23.99 -12.14 4.05
C THR A 188 -23.87 -12.53 2.57
N VAL A 189 -24.01 -13.81 2.28
CA VAL A 189 -24.00 -14.33 0.91
C VAL A 189 -25.39 -14.86 0.58
N VAL A 190 -25.96 -14.42 -0.54
CA VAL A 190 -27.29 -14.84 -1.01
C VAL A 190 -27.21 -15.49 -2.38
N HIS A 191 -28.17 -16.38 -2.65
CA HIS A 191 -28.21 -17.26 -3.83
C HIS A 191 -27.05 -18.26 -3.90
N ALA A 192 -26.53 -18.65 -2.74
CA ALA A 192 -25.60 -19.76 -2.63
C ALA A 192 -26.34 -21.09 -2.44
N SER A 193 -25.86 -22.16 -3.07
CA SER A 193 -26.35 -23.52 -2.87
C SER A 193 -25.85 -24.08 -1.53
N PRO A 194 -26.61 -24.98 -0.88
CA PRO A 194 -26.20 -25.59 0.38
C PRO A 194 -24.86 -26.32 0.32
N ALA A 195 -24.49 -26.85 -0.86
CA ALA A 195 -23.22 -27.55 -1.07
C ALA A 195 -22.00 -26.62 -0.89
N MET A 196 -22.16 -25.32 -1.14
CA MET A 196 -21.08 -24.34 -1.02
C MET A 196 -20.96 -23.72 0.38
N GLN A 197 -21.96 -23.92 1.24
CA GLN A 197 -22.02 -23.29 2.56
C GLN A 197 -20.74 -23.49 3.41
N PRO A 198 -20.13 -24.69 3.53
CA PRO A 198 -18.92 -24.85 4.35
C PRO A 198 -17.72 -24.02 3.87
N ARG A 199 -17.59 -23.82 2.55
CA ARG A 199 -16.53 -22.99 1.96
C ARG A 199 -16.83 -21.51 2.19
N LEU A 200 -18.10 -21.12 2.03
CA LEU A 200 -18.54 -19.75 2.27
C LEU A 200 -18.43 -19.35 3.74
N ASP A 201 -18.70 -20.25 4.68
CA ASP A 201 -18.51 -19.99 6.11
C ASP A 201 -17.05 -19.63 6.43
N THR A 202 -16.10 -20.29 5.75
CA THR A 202 -14.68 -19.94 5.87
C THR A 202 -14.41 -18.54 5.34
N VAL A 203 -14.88 -18.23 4.12
CA VAL A 203 -14.71 -16.89 3.54
C VAL A 203 -15.37 -15.81 4.40
N ILE A 204 -16.61 -16.02 4.85
CA ILE A 204 -17.35 -15.09 5.71
C ILE A 204 -16.58 -14.85 7.01
N LYS A 205 -16.08 -15.90 7.65
CA LYS A 205 -15.28 -15.79 8.86
C LYS A 205 -14.01 -14.97 8.63
N ASP A 206 -13.27 -15.25 7.56
CA ASP A 206 -11.99 -14.60 7.27
C ASP A 206 -12.16 -13.11 6.90
N GLN A 207 -13.29 -12.76 6.26
CA GLN A 207 -13.60 -11.37 5.90
C GLN A 207 -14.27 -10.58 7.04
N THR A 208 -14.85 -11.26 8.03
CA THR A 208 -15.48 -10.61 9.18
C THR A 208 -14.45 -10.02 10.13
N ASN A 209 -14.73 -8.84 10.67
CA ASN A 209 -13.85 -8.00 11.49
C ASN A 209 -12.57 -7.50 10.79
N GLN A 210 -12.47 -7.62 9.46
CA GLN A 210 -11.34 -7.03 8.73
C GLN A 210 -11.50 -5.51 8.61
N PRO A 211 -10.41 -4.72 8.70
CA PRO A 211 -10.45 -3.29 8.45
C PRO A 211 -11.06 -2.97 7.08
N PHE A 212 -11.90 -1.95 7.04
CA PHE A 212 -12.48 -1.46 5.80
C PHE A 212 -11.55 -0.49 5.09
N ASP A 213 -11.36 -0.73 3.79
CA ASP A 213 -10.70 0.15 2.86
C ASP A 213 -11.53 0.20 1.56
N THR A 214 -11.85 1.43 1.15
CA THR A 214 -12.71 1.77 0.01
C THR A 214 -12.16 1.21 -1.31
N ASN A 215 -10.83 1.10 -1.42
CA ASN A 215 -10.16 0.70 -2.65
C ASN A 215 -9.95 -0.82 -2.72
N THR A 216 -9.82 -1.50 -1.58
CA THR A 216 -9.40 -2.90 -1.55
C THR A 216 -10.46 -3.87 -1.03
N THR A 217 -11.27 -3.51 -0.03
CA THR A 217 -12.17 -4.46 0.67
C THR A 217 -13.14 -5.16 -0.29
N ARG A 218 -13.77 -4.42 -1.21
CA ARG A 218 -14.70 -5.03 -2.19
C ARG A 218 -14.00 -6.05 -3.08
N THR A 219 -12.84 -5.70 -3.61
CA THR A 219 -12.04 -6.59 -4.44
C THR A 219 -11.56 -7.81 -3.67
N THR A 220 -11.16 -7.65 -2.41
CA THR A 220 -10.74 -8.77 -1.55
C THR A 220 -11.89 -9.74 -1.29
N ILE A 221 -13.07 -9.24 -0.92
CA ILE A 221 -14.27 -10.08 -0.72
C ILE A 221 -14.64 -10.81 -2.01
N THR A 222 -14.72 -10.10 -3.14
CA THR A 222 -15.04 -10.72 -4.44
C THR A 222 -14.03 -11.80 -4.81
N LYS A 223 -12.72 -11.53 -4.69
CA LYS A 223 -11.68 -12.53 -4.97
C LYS A 223 -11.77 -13.75 -4.05
N ALA A 224 -12.02 -13.56 -2.76
CA ALA A 224 -12.15 -14.66 -1.81
C ALA A 224 -13.35 -15.55 -2.13
N LEU A 225 -14.50 -14.95 -2.47
CA LEU A 225 -15.69 -15.67 -2.92
C LEU A 225 -15.40 -16.43 -4.23
N THR A 226 -14.90 -15.74 -5.26
CA THR A 226 -14.58 -16.35 -6.56
C THR A 226 -13.60 -17.51 -6.41
N SER A 227 -12.53 -17.36 -5.62
CA SER A 227 -11.56 -18.44 -5.38
C SER A 227 -12.23 -19.65 -4.73
N ALA A 228 -13.10 -19.45 -3.74
CA ALA A 228 -13.79 -20.55 -3.06
C ALA A 228 -14.69 -21.37 -4.01
N TYR A 229 -15.34 -20.69 -4.97
CA TYR A 229 -16.18 -21.32 -6.00
C TYR A 229 -15.35 -22.00 -7.10
N HIS A 230 -14.30 -21.33 -7.59
CA HIS A 230 -13.41 -21.88 -8.62
C HIS A 230 -12.66 -23.11 -8.10
N ASP A 231 -12.26 -23.12 -6.84
CA ASP A 231 -11.65 -24.29 -6.19
C ASP A 231 -12.67 -25.45 -6.01
N ALA A 232 -13.97 -25.16 -6.10
CA ALA A 232 -15.06 -26.13 -6.10
C ALA A 232 -15.59 -26.46 -7.52
N GLY A 233 -15.00 -25.91 -8.57
CA GLY A 233 -15.34 -26.18 -9.98
C GLY A 233 -16.44 -25.30 -10.58
N TYR A 234 -16.95 -24.30 -9.87
CA TYR A 234 -17.95 -23.36 -10.40
C TYR A 234 -17.25 -22.23 -11.15
N LEU A 235 -16.87 -22.49 -12.41
CA LEU A 235 -16.00 -21.60 -13.20
C LEU A 235 -16.75 -20.43 -13.86
N ASP A 236 -18.08 -20.52 -13.97
CA ASP A 236 -18.95 -19.42 -14.44
C ASP A 236 -19.48 -18.56 -13.29
N MET A 237 -18.96 -18.76 -12.07
CA MET A 237 -19.45 -18.04 -10.90
C MET A 237 -19.20 -16.53 -11.05
N ALA A 238 -20.21 -15.74 -10.70
CA ALA A 238 -20.13 -14.29 -10.68
C ALA A 238 -20.71 -13.71 -9.39
N VAL A 239 -20.06 -12.68 -8.85
CA VAL A 239 -20.65 -11.78 -7.86
C VAL A 239 -21.44 -10.72 -8.61
N LEU A 240 -22.76 -10.87 -8.67
CA LEU A 240 -23.64 -9.96 -9.42
C LEU A 240 -23.73 -8.57 -8.76
N ASN A 241 -23.71 -8.55 -7.43
CA ASN A 241 -23.77 -7.33 -6.65
C ASN A 241 -23.06 -7.53 -5.30
N LEU A 242 -22.43 -6.46 -4.81
CA LEU A 242 -21.85 -6.39 -3.47
C LEU A 242 -22.28 -5.06 -2.83
N SER A 243 -23.44 -5.10 -2.17
CA SER A 243 -24.00 -3.93 -1.49
C SER A 243 -23.50 -3.82 -0.06
N GLN A 244 -23.34 -2.59 0.40
CA GLN A 244 -22.96 -2.25 1.76
C GLN A 244 -24.15 -1.54 2.44
N THR A 245 -24.39 -1.82 3.71
CA THR A 245 -25.36 -1.07 4.52
C THR A 245 -24.86 0.35 4.83
N PRO A 246 -25.76 1.27 5.23
CA PRO A 246 -25.34 2.51 5.85
C PRO A 246 -24.44 2.23 7.07
N PRO A 247 -23.38 3.02 7.28
CA PRO A 247 -22.44 2.81 8.37
C PRO A 247 -23.10 2.91 9.74
N GLN A 248 -22.85 1.91 10.59
CA GLN A 248 -23.36 1.86 11.95
C GLN A 248 -22.27 2.32 12.92
N ALA A 249 -22.33 3.59 13.30
CA ALA A 249 -21.30 4.19 14.14
C ALA A 249 -21.61 4.03 15.63
N THR A 250 -20.61 3.57 16.37
CA THR A 250 -20.53 3.65 17.83
C THR A 250 -19.30 4.50 18.22
N PRO A 251 -19.13 4.90 19.49
CA PRO A 251 -17.95 5.66 19.91
C PRO A 251 -16.61 4.94 19.67
N SER A 252 -16.59 3.61 19.62
CA SER A 252 -15.37 2.80 19.50
C SER A 252 -15.15 2.20 18.11
N VAL A 253 -16.22 1.91 17.37
CA VAL A 253 -16.17 1.21 16.08
C VAL A 253 -17.28 1.69 15.15
N ILE A 254 -16.98 1.69 13.85
CA ILE A 254 -17.95 1.87 12.77
C ILE A 254 -18.07 0.54 12.03
N ASP A 255 -19.25 -0.06 12.13
CA ASP A 255 -19.55 -1.36 11.55
C ASP A 255 -20.21 -1.19 10.17
N LEU A 256 -19.71 -1.96 9.19
CA LEU A 256 -20.26 -2.07 7.85
C LEU A 256 -20.71 -3.50 7.57
N ASP A 257 -21.96 -3.68 7.19
CA ASP A 257 -22.47 -4.98 6.74
C ASP A 257 -22.48 -5.03 5.21
N PHE A 258 -22.01 -6.15 4.66
CA PHE A 258 -21.99 -6.43 3.24
C PHE A 258 -22.95 -7.56 2.91
N THR A 259 -23.62 -7.43 1.76
CA THR A 259 -24.43 -8.49 1.16
C THR A 259 -23.94 -8.73 -0.26
N ALA A 260 -23.46 -9.95 -0.51
CA ALA A 260 -23.02 -10.42 -1.81
C ALA A 260 -24.13 -11.26 -2.46
N THR A 261 -24.59 -10.87 -3.64
CA THR A 261 -25.54 -11.64 -4.45
C THR A 261 -24.79 -12.39 -5.53
N LEU A 262 -24.95 -13.72 -5.56
CA LEU A 262 -24.18 -14.58 -6.44
C LEU A 262 -25.01 -15.10 -7.62
N SER A 263 -24.32 -15.40 -8.71
CA SER A 263 -24.73 -16.34 -9.74
C SER A 263 -23.71 -17.47 -9.73
N GLU A 264 -24.07 -18.64 -9.18
CA GLU A 264 -23.10 -19.72 -9.00
C GLU A 264 -22.70 -20.41 -10.31
N GLY A 265 -23.66 -20.53 -11.25
CA GLY A 265 -23.51 -21.40 -12.41
C GLY A 265 -23.58 -22.88 -12.03
N GLN A 266 -23.16 -23.75 -12.95
CA GLN A 266 -23.02 -25.19 -12.70
C GLN A 266 -21.55 -25.56 -12.51
N PRO A 267 -21.26 -26.59 -11.69
CA PRO A 267 -19.90 -27.07 -11.54
C PRO A 267 -19.40 -27.73 -12.82
N TYR A 268 -18.16 -27.44 -13.19
CA TYR A 268 -17.48 -28.02 -14.33
C TYR A 268 -16.68 -29.26 -13.94
N GLN A 269 -16.73 -30.30 -14.77
CA GLN A 269 -15.82 -31.43 -14.67
C GLN A 269 -14.65 -31.26 -15.64
N LEU A 270 -13.48 -31.73 -15.24
CA LEU A 270 -12.32 -31.78 -16.12
C LEU A 270 -12.57 -32.84 -17.19
N PHE A 271 -12.64 -32.43 -18.46
CA PHE A 271 -12.67 -33.37 -19.57
C PHE A 271 -11.24 -33.84 -19.91
N GLN A 272 -10.31 -32.90 -20.02
CA GLN A 272 -8.93 -33.22 -20.38
C GLN A 272 -7.93 -32.22 -19.81
N LEU A 273 -6.80 -32.74 -19.28
CA LEU A 273 -5.63 -31.96 -18.91
C LEU A 273 -4.43 -32.49 -19.70
N THR A 274 -3.96 -31.73 -20.67
CA THR A 274 -2.94 -32.20 -21.64
C THR A 274 -1.62 -31.50 -21.43
N TRP A 275 -0.57 -32.28 -21.21
CA TRP A 275 0.82 -31.85 -21.32
C TRP A 275 1.46 -32.54 -22.53
N PRO A 276 1.91 -31.80 -23.56
CA PRO A 276 2.56 -32.39 -24.74
C PRO A 276 3.87 -33.13 -24.44
N GLY A 277 4.50 -32.87 -23.27
CA GLY A 277 5.83 -33.38 -22.96
C GLY A 277 6.93 -32.39 -23.34
N SER A 278 8.06 -32.46 -22.65
CA SER A 278 9.31 -31.82 -23.06
C SER A 278 10.51 -32.65 -22.62
N GLU A 279 11.72 -32.22 -22.97
CA GLU A 279 12.97 -32.82 -22.47
C GLU A 279 13.15 -32.66 -20.95
N VAL A 280 12.42 -31.73 -20.33
CA VAL A 280 12.47 -31.47 -18.88
C VAL A 280 11.56 -32.43 -18.10
N ILE A 281 10.34 -32.66 -18.59
CA ILE A 281 9.36 -33.55 -17.95
C ILE A 281 8.48 -34.23 -19.00
N SER A 282 8.42 -35.56 -18.95
CA SER A 282 7.62 -36.35 -19.87
C SER A 282 6.12 -36.24 -19.58
N THR A 283 5.29 -36.49 -20.58
CA THR A 283 3.82 -36.61 -20.40
C THR A 283 3.47 -37.68 -19.36
N ALA A 284 4.18 -38.81 -19.34
CA ALA A 284 3.93 -39.90 -18.41
C ALA A 284 4.22 -39.50 -16.96
N ASP A 285 5.37 -38.84 -16.72
CA ASP A 285 5.76 -38.41 -15.37
C ASP A 285 4.83 -37.32 -14.83
N PHE A 286 4.41 -36.39 -15.70
CA PHE A 286 3.40 -35.40 -15.37
C PHE A 286 2.08 -36.07 -14.99
N ASN A 287 1.53 -36.96 -15.84
CA ASN A 287 0.24 -37.61 -15.60
C ASN A 287 0.21 -38.45 -14.31
N LYS A 288 1.36 -39.03 -13.93
CA LYS A 288 1.53 -39.76 -12.68
C LYS A 288 1.40 -38.86 -11.45
N GLN A 289 1.92 -37.63 -11.53
CA GLN A 289 2.01 -36.69 -10.41
C GLN A 289 0.85 -35.70 -10.35
N ALA A 290 0.22 -35.41 -11.50
CA ALA A 290 -0.88 -34.44 -11.64
C ALA A 290 -1.99 -34.73 -10.63
N LYS A 291 -2.43 -33.66 -9.95
CA LYS A 291 -3.45 -33.72 -8.90
C LYS A 291 -4.86 -33.77 -9.45
N MET A 292 -5.07 -33.19 -10.62
CA MET A 292 -6.36 -33.18 -11.32
C MET A 292 -6.33 -34.20 -12.46
N LYS A 293 -7.35 -35.06 -12.54
CA LYS A 293 -7.50 -36.11 -13.55
C LYS A 293 -8.84 -35.97 -14.30
N PRO A 294 -8.95 -36.42 -15.55
CA PRO A 294 -10.21 -36.43 -16.28
C PRO A 294 -11.35 -37.07 -15.46
N GLY A 295 -12.49 -36.39 -15.41
CA GLY A 295 -13.66 -36.75 -14.60
C GLY A 295 -13.70 -36.09 -13.22
N ASP A 296 -12.59 -35.55 -12.73
CA ASP A 296 -12.57 -34.78 -11.47
C ASP A 296 -13.33 -33.46 -11.63
N MET A 297 -13.72 -32.89 -10.50
CA MET A 297 -14.17 -31.49 -10.47
C MET A 297 -13.05 -30.58 -10.97
N ALA A 298 -13.38 -29.60 -11.81
CA ALA A 298 -12.43 -28.66 -12.39
C ALA A 298 -11.96 -27.60 -11.37
N SER A 299 -11.29 -28.04 -10.31
CA SER A 299 -10.79 -27.21 -9.23
C SER A 299 -9.56 -26.41 -9.68
N GLU A 300 -9.62 -25.08 -9.57
CA GLU A 300 -8.46 -24.24 -9.84
C GLU A 300 -7.28 -24.52 -8.89
N ALA A 301 -7.54 -24.81 -7.61
CA ALA A 301 -6.50 -25.25 -6.69
C ALA A 301 -5.78 -26.52 -7.17
N ALA A 302 -6.53 -27.53 -7.63
CA ALA A 302 -5.96 -28.77 -8.16
C ALA A 302 -5.21 -28.53 -9.48
N LEU A 303 -5.71 -27.63 -10.34
CA LEU A 303 -5.01 -27.18 -11.54
C LEU A 303 -3.67 -26.53 -11.17
N ARG A 304 -3.67 -25.52 -10.28
CA ARG A 304 -2.44 -24.85 -9.82
C ARG A 304 -1.41 -25.84 -9.27
N GLN A 305 -1.84 -26.80 -8.44
CA GLN A 305 -0.97 -27.87 -7.94
C GLN A 305 -0.45 -28.81 -9.03
N SER A 306 -1.23 -29.02 -10.10
CA SER A 306 -0.78 -29.81 -11.24
C SER A 306 0.26 -29.04 -12.06
N LEU A 307 0.01 -27.76 -12.34
CA LEU A 307 0.96 -26.89 -13.06
C LEU A 307 2.26 -26.68 -12.28
N SER A 308 2.22 -26.64 -10.95
CA SER A 308 3.42 -26.48 -10.12
C SER A 308 4.40 -27.65 -10.24
N ILE A 309 3.95 -28.83 -10.66
CA ILE A 309 4.82 -29.99 -10.93
C ILE A 309 5.73 -29.69 -12.14
N ILE A 310 5.14 -29.12 -13.19
CA ILE A 310 5.88 -28.70 -14.39
C ILE A 310 6.79 -27.54 -14.03
N ALA A 311 6.27 -26.49 -13.37
CA ALA A 311 7.08 -25.35 -12.96
C ALA A 311 8.29 -25.78 -12.12
N GLY A 312 8.09 -26.64 -11.11
CA GLY A 312 9.17 -27.19 -10.29
C GLY A 312 10.22 -27.96 -11.10
N ALA A 313 9.81 -28.74 -12.10
CA ALA A 313 10.75 -29.45 -12.97
C ALA A 313 11.62 -28.50 -13.80
N TYR A 314 11.04 -27.39 -14.30
CA TYR A 314 11.79 -26.35 -15.02
C TYR A 314 12.71 -25.56 -14.08
N PHE A 315 12.25 -25.21 -12.88
CA PHE A 315 13.06 -24.55 -11.85
C PHE A 315 14.26 -25.40 -11.43
N ALA A 316 14.10 -26.72 -11.32
CA ALA A 316 15.21 -27.64 -11.04
C ALA A 316 16.25 -27.73 -12.17
N LYS A 317 15.93 -27.21 -13.36
CA LYS A 317 16.82 -27.14 -14.53
C LYS A 317 17.34 -25.75 -14.82
N GLY A 318 17.18 -24.80 -13.89
CA GLY A 318 17.70 -23.44 -14.06
C GLY A 318 16.76 -22.49 -14.80
N PHE A 319 15.56 -22.90 -15.21
CA PHE A 319 14.61 -22.03 -15.90
C PHE A 319 13.76 -21.22 -14.91
N GLN A 320 14.38 -20.28 -14.19
CA GLN A 320 13.72 -19.54 -13.12
C GLN A 320 12.58 -18.62 -13.60
N ASP A 321 12.62 -18.22 -14.87
CA ASP A 321 11.60 -17.37 -15.49
C ASP A 321 10.51 -18.18 -16.21
N ALA A 322 10.46 -19.51 -16.02
CA ALA A 322 9.53 -20.38 -16.71
C ALA A 322 8.07 -20.01 -16.43
N LYS A 323 7.31 -19.74 -17.50
CA LYS A 323 5.88 -19.43 -17.45
C LYS A 323 5.08 -20.65 -17.89
N VAL A 324 4.38 -21.27 -16.94
CA VAL A 324 3.47 -22.39 -17.20
C VAL A 324 2.05 -21.86 -17.26
N GLN A 325 1.37 -22.09 -18.39
CA GLN A 325 -0.01 -21.66 -18.63
C GLN A 325 -0.88 -22.83 -19.02
N ALA A 326 -2.16 -22.76 -18.69
CA ALA A 326 -3.16 -23.73 -19.08
C ALA A 326 -4.44 -22.99 -19.47
N PRO A 327 -4.53 -22.43 -20.70
CA PRO A 327 -5.75 -21.81 -21.17
C PRO A 327 -6.92 -22.79 -21.11
N ALA A 328 -8.05 -22.32 -20.59
CA ALA A 328 -9.28 -23.09 -20.48
C ALA A 328 -10.03 -23.11 -21.81
N THR A 329 -10.54 -24.28 -22.19
CA THR A 329 -11.51 -24.45 -23.26
C THR A 329 -12.80 -24.98 -22.65
N PHE A 330 -13.84 -24.15 -22.63
CA PHE A 330 -15.12 -24.47 -22.01
C PHE A 330 -16.10 -25.10 -23.00
N ASP A 331 -16.70 -26.21 -22.60
CA ASP A 331 -17.96 -26.70 -23.14
C ASP A 331 -19.06 -26.39 -22.11
N HIS A 332 -19.75 -25.26 -22.33
CA HIS A 332 -20.81 -24.78 -21.45
C HIS A 332 -22.07 -25.66 -21.49
N LEU A 333 -22.27 -26.46 -22.55
CA LEU A 333 -23.45 -27.34 -22.66
C LEU A 333 -23.27 -28.60 -21.83
N SER A 334 -22.08 -29.19 -21.86
CA SER A 334 -21.77 -30.39 -21.07
C SER A 334 -21.14 -30.10 -19.71
N HIS A 335 -20.95 -28.82 -19.35
CA HIS A 335 -20.20 -28.39 -18.17
C HIS A 335 -18.85 -29.07 -18.05
N HIS A 336 -18.12 -29.08 -19.17
CA HIS A 336 -16.77 -29.62 -19.23
C HIS A 336 -15.75 -28.52 -19.50
N VAL A 337 -14.56 -28.68 -18.96
CA VAL A 337 -13.43 -27.82 -19.29
C VAL A 337 -12.23 -28.69 -19.67
N SER A 338 -11.50 -28.23 -20.68
CA SER A 338 -10.24 -28.82 -21.10
C SER A 338 -9.12 -27.81 -21.00
N TYR A 339 -7.92 -28.30 -20.67
CA TYR A 339 -6.72 -27.50 -20.53
C TYR A 339 -5.61 -28.12 -21.37
N THR A 340 -4.97 -27.30 -22.20
CA THR A 340 -3.70 -27.68 -22.86
C THR A 340 -2.59 -26.85 -22.28
N ILE A 341 -1.65 -27.50 -21.62
CA ILE A 341 -0.56 -26.85 -20.92
C ILE A 341 0.50 -26.39 -21.92
N ILE A 342 0.92 -25.14 -21.77
CA ILE A 342 1.94 -24.47 -22.57
C ILE A 342 3.01 -23.96 -21.61
N VAL A 343 4.28 -24.12 -21.99
CA VAL A 343 5.41 -23.63 -21.21
C VAL A 343 6.27 -22.74 -22.10
N ASP A 344 6.54 -21.54 -21.60
CA ASP A 344 7.64 -20.70 -22.06
C ASP A 344 8.77 -20.83 -21.03
N PRO A 345 9.87 -21.54 -21.34
CA PRO A 345 10.94 -21.78 -20.37
C PRO A 345 11.73 -20.53 -19.99
N GLY A 346 11.79 -19.51 -20.87
CA GLY A 346 12.73 -18.41 -20.70
C GLY A 346 14.21 -18.84 -20.75
N PRO A 347 15.15 -17.99 -20.29
CA PRO A 347 16.57 -18.31 -20.24
C PRO A 347 16.90 -19.35 -19.16
N GLN A 348 17.98 -20.10 -19.39
CA GLN A 348 18.51 -21.07 -18.44
C GLN A 348 19.64 -20.45 -17.62
N TYR A 349 19.48 -20.47 -16.29
CA TYR A 349 20.44 -19.88 -15.37
C TYR A 349 21.39 -20.91 -14.78
N HIS A 350 22.65 -20.49 -14.61
CA HIS A 350 23.72 -21.29 -14.02
C HIS A 350 24.35 -20.57 -12.84
N ILE A 351 24.83 -21.32 -11.85
CA ILE A 351 25.59 -20.75 -10.74
C ILE A 351 26.94 -20.24 -11.24
N HIS A 352 27.28 -19.01 -10.86
CA HIS A 352 28.63 -18.47 -11.02
C HIS A 352 29.41 -18.54 -9.71
N SER A 353 28.80 -18.16 -8.59
CA SER A 353 29.42 -18.30 -7.28
C SER A 353 28.40 -18.61 -6.18
N VAL A 354 28.85 -19.31 -5.15
CA VAL A 354 28.10 -19.54 -3.91
C VAL A 354 28.94 -19.06 -2.73
N LYS A 355 28.35 -18.24 -1.87
CA LYS A 355 28.98 -17.75 -0.65
C LYS A 355 28.09 -18.02 0.55
N ALA A 356 28.61 -18.72 1.55
CA ALA A 356 27.96 -18.85 2.86
C ALA A 356 28.57 -17.84 3.84
N LEU A 357 27.72 -17.07 4.52
CA LEU A 357 28.10 -16.05 5.49
C LEU A 357 27.53 -16.38 6.87
N GLY A 358 28.19 -15.88 7.93
CA GLY A 358 27.72 -16.08 9.31
C GLY A 358 28.03 -17.46 9.90
N LEU A 359 28.84 -18.26 9.20
CA LEU A 359 29.33 -19.55 9.66
C LEU A 359 30.70 -19.43 10.33
N SER A 360 30.93 -20.21 11.39
CA SER A 360 32.28 -20.47 11.91
C SER A 360 33.08 -21.36 10.93
N THR A 361 34.40 -21.42 11.09
CA THR A 361 35.26 -22.24 10.22
C THR A 361 34.85 -23.71 10.17
N GLU A 362 34.39 -24.29 11.28
CA GLU A 362 33.95 -25.70 11.32
C GLU A 362 32.60 -25.89 10.62
N GLN A 363 31.67 -24.95 10.83
CA GLN A 363 30.37 -24.94 10.14
C GLN A 363 30.52 -24.71 8.64
N GLN A 364 31.47 -23.88 8.22
CA GLN A 364 31.79 -23.65 6.81
C GLN A 364 32.24 -24.94 6.13
N LYS A 365 33.13 -25.72 6.77
CA LYS A 365 33.54 -27.03 6.24
C LYS A 365 32.38 -28.01 6.10
N GLN A 366 31.46 -28.02 7.06
CA GLN A 366 30.26 -28.86 6.99
C GLN A 366 29.33 -28.40 5.86
N PHE A 367 29.13 -27.09 5.69
CA PHE A 367 28.40 -26.53 4.57
C PHE A 367 29.03 -26.94 3.24
N ASP A 368 30.33 -26.71 3.06
CA ASP A 368 31.05 -27.03 1.82
C ASP A 368 31.00 -28.53 1.49
N SER A 369 30.97 -29.41 2.51
CA SER A 369 30.85 -30.85 2.31
C SER A 369 29.42 -31.32 2.01
N ALA A 370 28.40 -30.56 2.41
CA ALA A 370 27.00 -30.91 2.24
C ALA A 370 26.36 -30.23 1.02
N TRP A 371 26.94 -29.12 0.56
CA TRP A 371 26.47 -28.33 -0.56
C TRP A 371 26.93 -28.95 -1.90
N HIS A 372 26.00 -29.06 -2.86
CA HIS A 372 26.22 -29.79 -4.11
C HIS A 372 25.98 -28.95 -5.38
N MET A 373 25.57 -27.68 -5.25
CA MET A 373 25.31 -26.81 -6.40
C MET A 373 26.53 -25.89 -6.65
N ASN A 374 27.42 -26.32 -7.55
CA ASN A 374 28.71 -25.71 -7.81
C ASN A 374 28.66 -24.69 -8.97
N PRO A 375 29.68 -23.83 -9.11
CA PRO A 375 29.83 -23.00 -10.31
C PRO A 375 29.75 -23.81 -11.60
N GLY A 376 28.89 -23.38 -12.52
CA GLY A 376 28.56 -24.06 -13.78
C GLY A 376 27.32 -24.96 -13.71
N ASP A 377 26.89 -25.39 -12.53
CA ASP A 377 25.66 -26.16 -12.37
C ASP A 377 24.43 -25.28 -12.64
N PHE A 378 23.29 -25.91 -12.96
CA PHE A 378 22.02 -25.19 -13.07
C PHE A 378 21.70 -24.52 -11.72
N TYR A 379 21.16 -23.30 -11.80
CA TYR A 379 20.60 -22.68 -10.61
C TYR A 379 19.29 -23.38 -10.24
N ASP A 380 19.36 -24.35 -9.34
CA ASP A 380 18.22 -25.14 -8.85
C ASP A 380 17.67 -24.56 -7.53
N THR A 381 16.56 -23.84 -7.64
CA THR A 381 15.85 -23.28 -6.47
C THR A 381 15.16 -24.34 -5.61
N THR A 382 14.83 -25.50 -6.18
CA THR A 382 14.24 -26.62 -5.44
C THR A 382 15.27 -27.30 -4.55
N TYR A 383 16.51 -27.48 -5.05
CA TYR A 383 17.65 -27.93 -4.25
C TYR A 383 17.99 -26.92 -3.14
N LEU A 384 18.12 -25.64 -3.48
CA LEU A 384 18.44 -24.58 -2.51
C LEU A 384 17.44 -24.54 -1.35
N THR A 385 16.14 -24.48 -1.65
CA THR A 385 15.09 -24.45 -0.62
C THR A 385 15.03 -25.74 0.19
N GLY A 386 15.14 -26.90 -0.48
CA GLY A 386 15.22 -28.19 0.20
C GLY A 386 16.42 -28.32 1.14
N PHE A 387 17.59 -27.85 0.71
CA PHE A 387 18.81 -27.85 1.51
C PHE A 387 18.69 -26.96 2.76
N LEU A 388 18.10 -25.77 2.62
CA LEU A 388 17.92 -24.84 3.74
C LEU A 388 16.84 -25.30 4.73
N HIS A 389 15.78 -25.95 4.26
CA HIS A 389 14.74 -26.50 5.14
C HIS A 389 15.19 -27.79 5.84
N ASN A 390 15.96 -28.63 5.16
CA ASN A 390 16.38 -29.93 5.67
C ASN A 390 17.69 -29.81 6.46
N ASN A 391 17.59 -29.38 7.73
CA ASN A 391 18.70 -29.20 8.67
C ASN A 391 19.50 -30.48 9.03
N SER A 392 19.18 -31.63 8.43
CA SER A 392 19.81 -32.91 8.75
C SER A 392 21.28 -32.97 8.30
N ALA A 393 21.63 -32.30 7.21
CA ALA A 393 23.00 -32.25 6.69
C ALA A 393 23.94 -31.30 7.47
N LEU A 394 23.37 -30.40 8.28
CA LEU A 394 24.10 -29.34 8.98
C LEU A 394 23.77 -29.37 10.48
N GLN A 395 24.01 -30.50 11.15
CA GLN A 395 23.71 -30.67 12.58
C GLN A 395 24.35 -29.58 13.46
N SER A 396 25.50 -29.02 13.06
CA SER A 396 26.16 -27.90 13.75
C SER A 396 25.45 -26.55 13.62
N LEU A 397 24.39 -26.47 12.79
CA LEU A 397 23.55 -25.29 12.57
C LEU A 397 22.19 -25.38 13.27
N ALA A 398 22.01 -26.33 14.19
CA ALA A 398 20.84 -26.34 15.06
C ALA A 398 20.67 -24.98 15.78
N GLY A 399 19.52 -24.34 15.61
CA GLY A 399 19.22 -23.01 16.16
C GLY A 399 19.69 -21.82 15.31
N TYR A 400 20.15 -22.06 14.07
CA TYR A 400 20.39 -21.01 13.08
C TYR A 400 19.16 -20.83 12.17
N SER A 401 18.94 -19.60 11.72
CA SER A 401 18.17 -19.28 10.52
C SER A 401 19.10 -19.03 9.34
N ALA A 402 18.55 -19.17 8.14
CA ALA A 402 19.23 -18.87 6.89
C ALA A 402 18.31 -18.04 6.00
N THR A 403 18.88 -17.03 5.36
CA THR A 403 18.26 -16.31 4.24
C THR A 403 19.21 -16.40 3.06
N TYR A 404 18.70 -16.19 1.85
CA TYR A 404 19.53 -16.14 0.66
C TYR A 404 19.20 -14.93 -0.20
N ASN A 405 20.20 -14.49 -0.94
CA ASN A 405 20.08 -13.50 -2.00
C ASN A 405 20.73 -14.09 -3.26
N ALA A 406 19.98 -14.13 -4.36
CA ALA A 406 20.46 -14.60 -5.65
C ALA A 406 20.44 -13.42 -6.63
N VAL A 407 21.60 -13.03 -7.12
CA VAL A 407 21.75 -11.96 -8.11
C VAL A 407 22.04 -12.59 -9.45
N ALA A 408 21.08 -12.52 -10.35
CA ALA A 408 21.23 -12.99 -11.72
C ALA A 408 21.71 -11.86 -12.64
N ASP A 409 22.74 -12.12 -13.44
CA ASP A 409 23.12 -11.24 -14.54
C ASP A 409 22.14 -11.46 -15.71
N PRO A 410 21.39 -10.42 -16.14
CA PRO A 410 20.39 -10.56 -17.19
C PRO A 410 20.97 -10.87 -18.57
N ASN A 411 22.27 -10.64 -18.80
CA ASN A 411 22.92 -10.88 -20.09
C ASN A 411 23.60 -12.25 -20.14
N THR A 412 24.23 -12.66 -19.04
CA THR A 412 25.00 -13.91 -18.99
C THR A 412 24.21 -15.06 -18.39
N HIS A 413 23.07 -14.78 -17.75
CA HIS A 413 22.25 -15.74 -17.00
C HIS A 413 23.04 -16.51 -15.93
N LEU A 414 24.09 -15.86 -15.42
CA LEU A 414 24.89 -16.35 -14.32
C LEU A 414 24.36 -15.82 -13.00
N VAL A 415 24.33 -16.67 -11.99
CA VAL A 415 23.75 -16.37 -10.67
C VAL A 415 24.84 -16.37 -9.61
N ASP A 416 24.97 -15.25 -8.92
CA ASP A 416 25.74 -15.14 -7.68
C ASP A 416 24.81 -15.36 -6.49
N LEU A 417 25.02 -16.47 -5.78
CA LEU A 417 24.22 -16.88 -4.64
C LEU A 417 24.95 -16.58 -3.34
N THR A 418 24.33 -15.78 -2.48
CA THR A 418 24.80 -15.53 -1.11
C THR A 418 23.79 -16.07 -0.11
N ILE A 419 24.22 -16.98 0.76
CA ILE A 419 23.41 -17.56 1.83
C ILE A 419 23.95 -17.00 3.16
N THR A 420 23.08 -16.37 3.95
CA THR A 420 23.44 -15.74 5.22
C THR A 420 22.81 -16.51 6.37
N PHE A 421 23.65 -17.03 7.26
CA PHE A 421 23.23 -17.75 8.45
C PHE A 421 23.29 -16.84 9.69
N ALA A 422 22.28 -16.92 10.56
CA ALA A 422 22.20 -16.14 11.80
C ALA A 422 21.73 -17.01 12.98
N LYS A 423 22.30 -16.79 14.16
CA LYS A 423 21.86 -17.50 15.39
C LYS A 423 20.53 -16.93 15.90
N GLY A 424 19.59 -17.81 16.26
CA GLY A 424 18.38 -17.45 17.00
C GLY A 424 17.15 -17.10 16.16
N GLY A 425 17.08 -17.55 14.90
CA GLY A 425 15.89 -17.39 14.06
C GLY A 425 15.24 -18.73 13.68
N ILE A 426 14.02 -18.65 13.13
CA ILE A 426 13.34 -19.77 12.48
C ILE A 426 13.71 -19.74 10.99
N LEU A 427 14.05 -20.90 10.41
CA LEU A 427 14.16 -21.07 8.96
C LEU A 427 12.75 -21.02 8.37
N ASN A 428 12.44 -20.00 7.57
CA ASN A 428 11.17 -19.88 6.86
C ASN A 428 11.28 -20.36 5.43
#